data_AF-A0A939V427-F1
#
_entry.id   AF-A0A939V427-F1
#
_cell.length_a   1.000
_cell.length_b   1.000
_cell.length_c   1.000
_cell.angle_alpha   90.00
_cell.angle_beta   90.00
_cell.angle_gamma   90.00
#
_symmetry.space_group_name_H-M   'P 1'
#
loop_
_entity.id
_entity.type
_entity.pdbx_description
1 polymer ?
#
loop_
_entity_poly.entity_id
_entity_poly.type
_entity_poly.pdbx_seq_one_letter_code
_entity_poly.pdbx_strand_id
1 'polypeptide(L)'
;MTETIHKTLADNKAARWGALVLLALAMFCSYIFMDILSPIKDLMLSECGWDSTAFGTMQGSEVFLNVFVFFLIFAGIILDKMGVRFTAILSGAVMLVGAVIKWYAVTPAFQGSGLETWFTENLNYIPVFDELGVSPFYEGMPASAKFAACGFMIFGCGVEMAGITVSRGIVKWFKGREMALAMGSEMALARLGVATCMIFSPFFAKLGGNISVSRSVAFGVVLLMIALIMFIVYFFMDRKLDS
;
A
#
# COMPACT_ATOMS: atom_id res chain seq x y z
N MET A 1 10.91 50.03 -3.22
CA MET A 1 9.80 49.16 -2.78
C MET A 1 10.42 47.82 -2.43
N THR A 2 10.62 47.57 -1.15
CA THR A 2 11.13 46.29 -0.64
C THR A 2 10.05 45.24 -0.82
N GLU A 3 10.23 44.37 -1.83
CA GLU A 3 9.44 43.15 -1.93
C GLU A 3 9.63 42.38 -0.62
N THR A 4 8.57 42.34 0.18
CA THR A 4 8.46 41.42 1.31
C THR A 4 8.53 40.02 0.74
N ILE A 5 9.72 39.42 0.76
CA ILE A 5 9.93 38.00 0.50
C ILE A 5 8.97 37.26 1.43
N HIS A 6 7.87 36.76 0.86
CA HIS A 6 6.99 35.82 1.55
C HIS A 6 7.86 34.60 1.88
N LYS A 7 8.38 34.55 3.11
CA LYS A 7 9.10 33.40 3.65
C LYS A 7 8.15 32.22 3.63
N THR A 8 8.21 31.45 2.55
CA THR A 8 7.42 30.24 2.38
C THR A 8 7.94 29.23 3.40
N LEU A 9 7.08 28.36 3.95
CA LEU A 9 7.52 27.30 4.89
C LEU A 9 8.62 26.40 4.30
N ALA A 10 8.77 26.38 2.97
CA ALA A 10 9.91 25.79 2.29
C ALA A 10 11.23 26.38 2.82
N ASP A 11 11.39 27.68 3.05
CA ASP A 11 12.69 28.24 3.46
C ASP A 11 13.19 27.72 4.82
N ASN A 12 12.33 27.13 5.64
CA ASN A 12 12.75 26.46 6.85
C ASN A 12 13.22 25.02 6.54
N LYS A 13 14.54 24.79 6.67
CA LYS A 13 15.16 23.46 6.54
C LYS A 13 14.45 22.40 7.40
N ALA A 14 14.06 22.73 8.63
CA ALA A 14 13.39 21.78 9.51
C ALA A 14 12.01 21.35 8.97
N ALA A 15 11.27 22.26 8.32
CA ALA A 15 9.97 21.94 7.74
C ALA A 15 10.10 21.09 6.46
N ARG A 16 11.09 21.38 5.59
CA ARG A 16 11.36 20.56 4.39
C ARG A 16 11.70 19.12 4.74
N TRP A 17 12.63 18.94 5.68
CA TRP A 17 13.06 17.61 6.10
C TRP A 17 11.98 16.91 6.93
N GLY A 18 11.20 17.63 7.74
CA GLY A 18 10.04 17.07 8.43
C GLY A 18 8.96 16.54 7.46
N ALA A 19 8.71 17.27 6.37
CA ALA A 19 7.81 16.83 5.30
C ALA A 19 8.28 15.54 4.63
N LEU A 20 9.57 15.47 4.34
CA LEU A 20 10.19 14.29 3.77
C LEU A 20 10.08 13.09 4.70
N VAL A 21 10.38 13.26 5.98
CA VAL A 21 10.28 12.19 6.98
C VAL A 21 8.84 11.70 7.11
N LEU A 22 7.85 12.59 7.13
CA LEU A 22 6.44 12.20 7.18
C LEU A 22 6.01 11.38 5.96
N LEU A 23 6.37 11.83 4.75
CA LEU A 23 6.07 11.10 3.51
C LEU A 23 6.79 9.75 3.45
N ALA A 24 8.08 9.73 3.81
CA ALA A 24 8.88 8.50 3.83
C ALA A 24 8.37 7.49 4.87
N LEU A 25 7.92 7.96 6.04
CA LEU A 25 7.31 7.10 7.06
C LEU A 25 5.95 6.55 6.61
N ALA A 26 5.13 7.34 5.93
CA ALA A 26 3.87 6.86 5.38
C ALA A 26 4.11 5.75 4.33
N MET A 27 5.10 5.93 3.44
CA MET A 27 5.51 4.88 2.49
C MET A 27 6.10 3.66 3.20
N PHE A 28 6.94 3.86 4.22
CA PHE A 28 7.49 2.78 5.04
C PHE A 28 6.41 1.90 5.66
N CYS A 29 5.37 2.48 6.27
CA CYS A 29 4.24 1.73 6.82
C CYS A 29 3.49 0.92 5.75
N SER A 30 3.42 1.47 4.54
CA SER A 30 2.76 0.86 3.40
C SER A 30 3.52 -0.37 2.88
N TYR A 31 4.84 -0.26 2.76
CA TYR A 31 5.69 -1.39 2.39
C TYR A 31 5.71 -2.50 3.45
N ILE A 32 5.58 -2.17 4.74
CA ILE A 32 5.39 -3.19 5.77
C ILE A 32 4.13 -4.02 5.49
N PHE A 33 3.02 -3.37 5.16
CA PHE A 33 1.77 -4.08 4.85
C PHE A 33 1.86 -4.93 3.57
N MET A 34 2.54 -4.39 2.55
CA MET A 34 2.76 -5.08 1.27
C MET A 34 3.35 -6.48 1.50
N ASP A 35 4.42 -6.53 2.29
CA ASP A 35 5.19 -7.76 2.52
C ASP A 35 4.80 -8.52 3.79
N ILE A 36 3.74 -8.10 4.50
CA ILE A 36 3.38 -8.68 5.81
C ILE A 36 3.10 -10.18 5.80
N LEU A 37 2.64 -10.70 4.66
CA LEU A 37 2.34 -12.11 4.49
C LEU A 37 3.56 -12.95 4.08
N SER A 38 4.63 -12.33 3.57
CA SER A 38 5.80 -13.04 3.04
C SER A 38 6.52 -13.89 4.12
N PRO A 39 6.80 -13.37 5.34
CA PRO A 39 7.49 -14.14 6.39
C PRO A 39 6.61 -15.23 7.03
N ILE A 40 5.29 -15.17 6.84
CA ILE A 40 4.32 -16.08 7.43
C ILE A 40 3.68 -16.99 6.38
N LYS A 41 4.29 -17.11 5.20
CA LYS A 41 3.82 -17.98 4.11
C LYS A 41 3.59 -19.42 4.57
N ASP A 42 4.51 -19.98 5.36
CA ASP A 42 4.36 -21.34 5.89
C ASP A 42 3.16 -21.48 6.82
N LEU A 43 2.82 -20.43 7.58
CA LEU A 43 1.61 -20.41 8.42
C LEU A 43 0.34 -20.26 7.59
N MET A 44 0.40 -19.58 6.44
CA MET A 44 -0.73 -19.49 5.51
C MET A 44 -1.03 -20.84 4.84
N LEU A 45 0.02 -21.63 4.56
CA LEU A 45 -0.13 -23.00 4.07
C LEU A 45 -0.85 -23.87 5.13
N SER A 46 -0.44 -23.77 6.40
CA SER A 46 -1.00 -24.62 7.46
C SER A 46 -2.42 -24.21 7.89
N GLU A 47 -2.73 -22.92 7.96
CA GLU A 47 -4.01 -22.41 8.50
C GLU A 47 -5.07 -22.15 7.41
N CYS A 48 -4.66 -21.74 6.22
CA CYS A 48 -5.57 -21.33 5.14
C CYS A 48 -5.49 -22.24 3.91
N GLY A 49 -4.59 -23.22 3.88
CA GLY A 49 -4.40 -24.12 2.74
C GLY A 49 -3.85 -23.43 1.49
N TRP A 50 -3.18 -22.28 1.65
CA TRP A 50 -2.63 -21.54 0.51
C TRP A 50 -1.35 -22.19 0.01
N ASP A 51 -1.42 -22.84 -1.15
CA ASP A 51 -0.24 -23.37 -1.81
C ASP A 51 0.69 -22.24 -2.28
N SER A 52 1.96 -22.55 -2.54
CA SER A 52 2.98 -21.59 -3.01
C SER A 52 2.55 -20.84 -4.27
N THR A 53 1.80 -21.50 -5.14
CA THR A 53 1.22 -20.90 -6.35
C THR A 53 0.14 -19.87 -6.01
N ALA A 54 -0.79 -20.18 -5.11
CA ALA A 54 -1.81 -19.24 -4.65
C ALA A 54 -1.21 -17.99 -4.00
N PHE A 55 -0.16 -18.17 -3.19
CA PHE A 55 0.56 -17.05 -2.59
C PHE A 55 1.25 -16.18 -3.65
N GLY A 56 1.92 -16.80 -4.63
CA GLY A 56 2.59 -16.10 -5.73
C GLY A 56 1.62 -15.31 -6.60
N THR A 57 0.48 -15.92 -6.96
CA THR A 57 -0.57 -15.27 -7.74
C THR A 57 -1.21 -14.11 -6.97
N MET A 58 -1.47 -14.28 -5.67
CA MET A 58 -1.96 -13.19 -4.81
C MET A 58 -0.97 -12.03 -4.78
N GLN A 59 0.33 -12.29 -4.63
CA GLN A 59 1.33 -11.23 -4.62
C GLN A 59 1.49 -10.55 -5.99
N GLY A 60 1.43 -11.32 -7.09
CA GLY A 60 1.46 -10.78 -8.45
C GLY A 60 0.23 -9.94 -8.82
N SER A 61 -0.91 -10.16 -8.16
CA SER A 61 -2.15 -9.42 -8.44
C SER A 61 -2.06 -7.92 -8.18
N GLU A 62 -1.14 -7.48 -7.32
CA GLU A 62 -0.91 -6.05 -7.03
C GLU A 62 -0.68 -5.22 -8.30
N VAL A 63 0.19 -5.72 -9.18
CA VAL A 63 0.65 -5.03 -10.39
C VAL A 63 -0.42 -5.09 -11.49
N PHE A 64 -1.36 -6.03 -11.37
CA PHE A 64 -2.35 -6.30 -12.40
C PHE A 64 -3.20 -5.07 -12.74
N LEU A 65 -3.88 -4.47 -11.75
CA LEU A 65 -4.70 -3.26 -12.02
C LEU A 65 -3.84 -2.08 -12.46
N ASN A 66 -2.63 -1.96 -11.91
CA ASN A 66 -1.74 -0.84 -12.18
C ASN A 66 -1.25 -0.81 -13.63
N VAL A 67 -0.93 -1.97 -14.18
CA VAL A 67 -0.39 -2.10 -15.54
C VAL A 67 -1.48 -2.42 -16.57
N PHE A 68 -2.35 -3.41 -16.33
CA PHE A 68 -3.34 -3.86 -17.32
C PHE A 68 -4.54 -2.93 -17.46
N VAL A 69 -4.95 -2.27 -16.37
CA VAL A 69 -6.06 -1.30 -16.40
C VAL A 69 -5.54 0.12 -16.62
N PHE A 70 -4.23 0.28 -16.88
CA PHE A 70 -3.56 1.58 -17.02
C PHE A 70 -3.84 2.51 -15.83
N PHE A 71 -4.09 1.95 -14.64
CA PHE A 71 -4.43 2.73 -13.46
C PHE A 71 -3.32 3.72 -13.08
N LEU A 72 -2.05 3.39 -13.35
CA LEU A 72 -0.92 4.33 -13.22
C LEU A 72 -1.11 5.62 -14.03
N ILE A 73 -1.63 5.52 -15.26
CA ILE A 73 -1.91 6.68 -16.11
C ILE A 73 -3.05 7.48 -15.50
N PHE A 74 -4.13 6.81 -15.09
CA PHE A 74 -5.26 7.47 -14.42
C PHE A 74 -4.85 8.16 -13.11
N ALA A 75 -4.04 7.51 -12.28
CA ALA A 75 -3.49 8.06 -11.06
C ALA A 75 -2.66 9.32 -11.33
N GLY A 76 -1.82 9.30 -12.38
CA GLY A 76 -1.09 10.47 -12.85
C GLY A 76 -2.02 11.62 -13.27
N ILE A 77 -3.07 11.33 -14.06
CA ILE A 77 -4.05 12.33 -14.48
C ILE A 77 -4.81 12.93 -13.28
N ILE A 78 -5.21 12.08 -12.32
CA ILE A 78 -5.89 12.52 -11.10
C ILE A 78 -4.95 13.44 -10.30
N LEU A 79 -3.68 13.07 -10.17
CA LEU A 79 -2.66 13.89 -9.51
C LEU A 79 -2.46 15.24 -10.19
N ASP A 80 -2.43 15.27 -11.51
CA ASP A 80 -2.33 16.52 -12.28
C ASP A 80 -3.55 17.42 -12.12
N LYS A 81 -4.75 16.84 -12.12
CA LYS A 81 -6.00 17.61 -12.12
C LYS A 81 -6.48 18.02 -10.73
N MET A 82 -6.34 17.13 -9.74
CA MET A 82 -6.83 17.34 -8.36
C MET A 82 -5.71 17.72 -7.39
N GLY A 83 -4.45 17.62 -7.81
CA GLY A 83 -3.28 18.00 -7.04
C GLY A 83 -2.80 16.94 -6.05
N VAL A 84 -1.58 17.15 -5.54
CA VAL A 84 -0.84 16.28 -4.58
C VAL A 84 -1.62 16.05 -3.28
N ARG A 85 -2.42 17.03 -2.89
CA ARG A 85 -3.17 17.05 -1.64
C ARG A 85 -4.30 16.03 -1.61
N PHE A 86 -5.17 16.10 -2.61
CA PHE A 86 -6.33 15.22 -2.69
C PHE A 86 -5.90 13.77 -2.95
N THR A 87 -4.92 13.60 -3.82
CA THR A 87 -4.37 12.29 -4.17
C THR A 87 -3.67 11.58 -3.02
N ALA A 88 -2.95 12.29 -2.14
CA ALA A 88 -2.35 11.68 -0.94
C ALA A 88 -3.40 11.09 0.02
N ILE A 89 -4.53 11.78 0.19
CA ILE A 89 -5.62 11.29 1.05
C ILE A 89 -6.36 10.15 0.35
N LEU A 90 -6.62 10.30 -0.95
CA LEU A 90 -7.27 9.27 -1.75
C LEU A 90 -6.43 7.98 -1.76
N SER A 91 -5.11 8.08 -1.90
CA SER A 91 -4.22 6.92 -1.92
C SER A 91 -4.24 6.22 -0.57
N GLY A 92 -4.06 6.95 0.53
CA GLY A 92 -4.18 6.37 1.87
C GLY A 92 -5.53 5.70 2.13
N ALA A 93 -6.63 6.28 1.65
CA ALA A 93 -7.96 5.69 1.79
C ALA A 93 -8.12 4.40 0.98
N VAL A 94 -7.69 4.40 -0.29
CA VAL A 94 -7.72 3.22 -1.16
C VAL A 94 -6.86 2.09 -0.58
N MET A 95 -5.69 2.42 -0.02
CA MET A 95 -4.82 1.46 0.66
C MET A 95 -5.50 0.87 1.89
N LEU A 96 -6.14 1.69 2.71
CA LEU A 96 -6.86 1.21 3.90
C LEU A 96 -8.01 0.28 3.51
N VAL A 97 -8.78 0.62 2.47
CA VAL A 97 -9.86 -0.23 1.95
C VAL A 97 -9.30 -1.57 1.47
N GLY A 98 -8.25 -1.57 0.63
CA GLY A 98 -7.61 -2.80 0.17
C GLY A 98 -7.05 -3.67 1.31
N ALA A 99 -6.49 -3.02 2.32
CA ALA A 99 -5.96 -3.69 3.50
C ALA A 99 -7.04 -4.32 4.38
N VAL A 100 -8.18 -3.65 4.57
CA VAL A 100 -9.33 -4.19 5.29
C VAL A 100 -9.93 -5.38 4.55
N ILE A 101 -10.03 -5.30 3.21
CA ILE A 101 -10.48 -6.43 2.37
C ILE A 101 -9.54 -7.62 2.52
N LYS A 102 -8.22 -7.40 2.42
CA LYS A 102 -7.20 -8.44 2.63
C LYS A 102 -7.26 -9.03 4.04
N TRP A 103 -7.51 -8.20 5.06
CA TRP A 103 -7.70 -8.67 6.45
C TRP A 103 -8.95 -9.53 6.61
N TYR A 104 -10.06 -9.12 6.00
CA TYR A 104 -11.30 -9.89 6.03
C TYR A 104 -11.14 -11.25 5.33
N ALA A 105 -10.41 -11.30 4.22
CA ALA A 105 -10.11 -12.53 3.48
C ALA A 105 -9.37 -13.61 4.31
N VAL A 106 -8.55 -13.17 5.27
CA VAL A 106 -7.70 -14.03 6.11
C VAL A 106 -8.32 -14.28 7.49
N THR A 107 -9.50 -13.71 7.75
CA THR A 107 -10.21 -13.90 9.02
C THR A 107 -11.10 -15.15 8.96
N PRO A 108 -11.21 -15.95 10.04
CA PRO A 108 -12.07 -17.15 10.08
C PRO A 108 -13.56 -16.85 9.82
N ALA A 109 -13.98 -15.59 9.86
CA ALA A 109 -15.32 -15.14 9.46
C ALA A 109 -15.60 -15.30 7.95
N PHE A 110 -14.56 -15.44 7.12
CA PHE A 110 -14.70 -15.72 5.69
C PHE A 110 -14.94 -17.21 5.42
N GLN A 111 -14.39 -18.10 6.24
CA GLN A 111 -14.60 -19.55 6.17
C GLN A 111 -16.05 -19.89 6.58
N GLY A 112 -16.87 -20.27 5.61
CA GLY A 112 -18.29 -20.57 5.74
C GLY A 112 -19.24 -19.42 5.36
N SER A 113 -18.74 -18.30 4.81
CA SER A 113 -19.58 -17.18 4.38
C SER A 113 -20.12 -17.35 2.96
N GLY A 114 -21.29 -16.81 2.63
CA GLY A 114 -21.85 -16.87 1.27
C GLY A 114 -20.99 -16.19 0.20
N LEU A 115 -20.04 -15.34 0.61
CA LEU A 115 -19.00 -14.78 -0.25
C LEU A 115 -17.95 -15.82 -0.64
N GLU A 116 -17.62 -16.78 0.23
CA GLU A 116 -16.74 -17.90 -0.11
C GLU A 116 -17.36 -18.75 -1.24
N THR A 117 -18.65 -19.07 -1.12
CA THR A 117 -19.38 -19.82 -2.15
C THR A 117 -19.44 -19.05 -3.46
N TRP A 118 -19.73 -17.74 -3.42
CA TRP A 118 -19.76 -16.90 -4.62
C TRP A 118 -18.40 -16.76 -5.31
N PHE A 119 -17.30 -16.59 -4.55
CA PHE A 119 -15.93 -16.55 -5.12
C PHE A 119 -15.44 -17.92 -5.61
N THR A 120 -15.96 -19.00 -5.03
CA THR A 120 -15.71 -20.37 -5.50
C THR A 120 -16.46 -20.67 -6.80
N GLU A 121 -17.65 -20.11 -6.99
CA GLU A 121 -18.51 -20.39 -8.15
C GLU A 121 -18.33 -19.42 -9.33
N ASN A 122 -18.18 -18.11 -9.10
CA ASN A 122 -18.22 -17.10 -10.18
C ASN A 122 -16.85 -16.63 -10.70
N LEU A 123 -15.75 -16.90 -9.99
CA LEU A 123 -14.44 -16.34 -10.31
C LEU A 123 -13.37 -17.44 -10.53
N ASN A 124 -13.68 -18.45 -11.35
CA ASN A 124 -12.76 -19.56 -11.63
C ASN A 124 -11.92 -19.39 -12.89
N TYR A 125 -12.35 -18.57 -13.85
CA TYR A 125 -11.65 -18.48 -15.12
C TYR A 125 -11.98 -17.17 -15.84
N ILE A 126 -10.97 -16.39 -16.17
CA ILE A 126 -11.10 -15.29 -17.14
C ILE A 126 -10.22 -15.69 -18.35
N PRO A 127 -10.82 -16.17 -19.45
CA PRO A 127 -10.10 -16.79 -20.57
C PRO A 127 -8.98 -15.91 -21.13
N VAL A 128 -9.23 -14.60 -21.21
CA VAL A 128 -8.31 -13.62 -21.80
C VAL A 128 -7.03 -13.47 -20.96
N PHE A 129 -7.12 -13.53 -19.63
CA PHE A 129 -5.93 -13.33 -18.78
C PHE A 129 -5.11 -14.61 -18.60
N ASP A 130 -5.73 -15.78 -18.77
CA ASP A 130 -5.06 -17.07 -18.69
C ASP A 130 -4.22 -17.36 -19.94
N GLU A 131 -4.73 -17.01 -21.13
CA GLU A 131 -3.95 -17.06 -22.39
C GLU A 131 -2.75 -16.10 -22.40
N LEU A 132 -2.84 -15.00 -21.65
CA LEU A 132 -1.75 -14.04 -21.45
C LEU A 132 -0.78 -14.44 -20.31
N GLY A 133 -1.06 -15.52 -19.57
CA GLY A 133 -0.24 -15.94 -18.43
C GLY A 133 -0.25 -14.96 -17.24
N VAL A 134 -1.26 -14.09 -17.16
CA VAL A 134 -1.41 -13.07 -16.11
C VAL A 134 -2.75 -13.23 -15.39
N SER A 135 -3.31 -14.44 -15.38
CA SER A 135 -4.58 -14.71 -14.72
C SER A 135 -4.45 -14.41 -13.21
N PRO A 136 -5.24 -13.47 -12.66
CA PRO A 136 -5.25 -13.22 -11.22
C PRO A 136 -5.90 -14.37 -10.44
N PHE A 137 -6.55 -15.31 -11.13
CA PHE A 137 -7.23 -16.48 -10.57
C PHE A 137 -6.99 -17.70 -11.46
N TYR A 138 -6.63 -18.85 -10.87
CA TYR A 138 -6.48 -20.14 -11.56
C TYR A 138 -7.48 -21.17 -11.04
N GLU A 139 -7.75 -22.21 -11.82
CA GLU A 139 -8.67 -23.30 -11.45
C GLU A 139 -8.22 -23.99 -10.15
N GLY A 140 -9.07 -23.97 -9.13
CA GLY A 140 -8.78 -24.59 -7.82
C GLY A 140 -8.10 -23.68 -6.79
N MET A 141 -7.92 -22.38 -7.07
CA MET A 141 -7.40 -21.44 -6.07
C MET A 141 -8.38 -21.29 -4.87
N PRO A 142 -7.90 -21.35 -3.61
CA PRO A 142 -8.76 -21.19 -2.44
C PRO A 142 -9.45 -19.82 -2.45
N ALA A 143 -10.75 -19.78 -2.13
CA ALA A 143 -11.58 -18.58 -2.19
C ALA A 143 -11.04 -17.42 -1.32
N SER A 144 -10.40 -17.75 -0.19
CA SER A 144 -9.71 -16.78 0.67
C SER A 144 -8.53 -16.11 -0.04
N ALA A 145 -7.76 -16.86 -0.84
CA ALA A 145 -6.66 -16.31 -1.64
C ALA A 145 -7.17 -15.42 -2.77
N LYS A 146 -8.32 -15.75 -3.39
CA LYS A 146 -8.94 -14.91 -4.42
C LYS A 146 -9.40 -13.56 -3.86
N PHE A 147 -10.11 -13.60 -2.72
CA PHE A 147 -10.57 -12.37 -2.08
C PHE A 147 -9.40 -11.53 -1.56
N ALA A 148 -8.35 -12.18 -1.05
CA ALA A 148 -7.11 -11.50 -0.68
C ALA A 148 -6.40 -10.87 -1.89
N ALA A 149 -6.38 -11.53 -3.05
CA ALA A 149 -5.84 -10.98 -4.29
C ALA A 149 -6.62 -9.73 -4.73
N CYS A 150 -7.96 -9.75 -4.69
CA CYS A 150 -8.75 -8.55 -4.95
C CYS A 150 -8.43 -7.39 -4.00
N GLY A 151 -8.28 -7.68 -2.70
CA GLY A 151 -7.86 -6.69 -1.71
C GLY A 151 -6.45 -6.15 -2.00
N PHE A 152 -5.54 -7.02 -2.44
CA PHE A 152 -4.17 -6.66 -2.77
C PHE A 152 -4.04 -5.86 -4.06
N MET A 153 -4.89 -6.12 -5.06
CA MET A 153 -5.03 -5.30 -6.26
C MET A 153 -5.43 -3.86 -5.90
N ILE A 154 -6.46 -3.69 -5.07
CA ILE A 154 -6.92 -2.36 -4.61
C ILE A 154 -5.83 -1.67 -3.79
N PHE A 155 -5.17 -2.41 -2.90
CA PHE A 155 -4.05 -1.91 -2.12
C PHE A 155 -2.90 -1.41 -3.00
N GLY A 156 -2.52 -2.20 -4.01
CA GLY A 156 -1.48 -1.86 -4.99
C GLY A 156 -1.78 -0.58 -5.75
N CYS A 157 -3.03 -0.38 -6.17
CA CYS A 157 -3.46 0.90 -6.77
C CYS A 157 -3.22 2.09 -5.85
N GLY A 158 -3.49 1.91 -4.56
CA GLY A 158 -3.24 2.94 -3.55
C GLY A 158 -1.75 3.23 -3.34
N VAL A 159 -0.92 2.18 -3.22
CA VAL A 159 0.55 2.33 -3.01
C VAL A 159 1.20 3.05 -4.20
N GLU A 160 0.88 2.65 -5.42
CA GLU A 160 1.44 3.29 -6.61
C GLU A 160 1.04 4.76 -6.71
N MET A 161 -0.23 5.07 -6.46
CA MET A 161 -0.70 6.46 -6.44
C MET A 161 -0.01 7.27 -5.32
N ALA A 162 0.24 6.67 -4.16
CA ALA A 162 1.02 7.28 -3.10
C ALA A 162 2.47 7.55 -3.55
N GLY A 163 3.13 6.61 -4.23
CA GLY A 163 4.50 6.77 -4.75
C GLY A 163 4.66 7.93 -5.73
N ILE A 164 3.73 8.07 -6.68
CA ILE A 164 3.74 9.21 -7.63
C ILE A 164 3.50 10.53 -6.87
N THR A 165 2.60 10.52 -5.89
CA THR A 165 2.27 11.68 -5.06
C THR A 165 3.45 12.14 -4.20
N VAL A 166 4.16 11.20 -3.57
CA VAL A 166 5.35 11.45 -2.76
C VAL A 166 6.47 12.02 -3.63
N SER A 167 6.72 11.42 -4.79
CA SER A 167 7.72 11.90 -5.75
C SER A 167 7.46 13.35 -6.16
N ARG A 168 6.20 13.67 -6.49
CA ARG A 168 5.80 15.05 -6.82
C ARG A 168 5.87 16.00 -5.62
N GLY A 169 5.54 15.51 -4.42
CA GLY A 169 5.68 16.23 -3.16
C GLY A 169 7.15 16.61 -2.89
N ILE A 170 8.10 15.68 -3.06
CA ILE A 170 9.53 15.95 -2.86
C ILE A 170 10.01 17.03 -3.82
N VAL A 171 9.64 16.96 -5.10
CA VAL A 171 10.02 17.96 -6.11
C VAL A 171 9.42 19.35 -5.80
N LYS A 172 8.26 19.42 -5.15
CA LYS A 172 7.67 20.68 -4.69
C LYS A 172 8.44 21.29 -3.50
N TRP A 173 8.88 20.45 -2.56
CA TRP A 173 9.52 20.87 -1.31
C TRP A 173 11.03 21.12 -1.43
N PHE A 174 11.72 20.40 -2.31
CA PHE A 174 13.17 20.51 -2.54
C PHE A 174 13.46 21.03 -3.95
N LYS A 175 14.24 22.11 -4.05
CA LYS A 175 14.73 22.67 -5.32
C LYS A 175 16.26 22.65 -5.36
N GLY A 176 16.83 22.40 -6.54
CA GLY A 176 18.28 22.42 -6.76
C GLY A 176 19.00 21.17 -6.25
N ARG A 177 20.16 21.35 -5.62
CA ARG A 177 21.13 20.27 -5.32
C ARG A 177 20.63 19.22 -4.31
N GLU A 178 19.66 19.58 -3.46
CA GLU A 178 19.16 18.70 -2.38
C GLU A 178 18.06 17.73 -2.85
N MET A 179 17.54 17.87 -4.07
CA MET A 179 16.45 17.03 -4.61
C MET A 179 16.85 15.56 -4.74
N ALA A 180 18.04 15.28 -5.30
CA ALA A 180 18.50 13.91 -5.50
C ALA A 180 18.71 13.18 -4.16
N LEU A 181 19.23 13.89 -3.15
CA LEU A 181 19.41 13.35 -1.80
C LEU A 181 18.06 13.04 -1.14
N ALA A 182 17.08 13.92 -1.30
CA ALA A 182 15.74 13.74 -0.79
C ALA A 182 15.05 12.51 -1.41
N MET A 183 15.06 12.39 -2.74
CA MET A 183 14.47 11.24 -3.44
C MET A 183 15.18 9.93 -3.07
N GLY A 184 16.52 9.93 -2.97
CA GLY A 184 17.28 8.76 -2.55
C GLY A 184 16.99 8.33 -1.10
N SER A 185 16.84 9.30 -0.18
CA SER A 185 16.56 9.04 1.24
C SER A 185 15.17 8.45 1.46
N GLU A 186 14.17 8.95 0.72
CA GLU A 186 12.79 8.43 0.78
C GLU A 186 12.72 6.99 0.28
N MET A 187 13.30 6.70 -0.89
CA MET A 187 13.35 5.32 -1.40
C MET A 187 14.13 4.36 -0.49
N ALA A 188 15.22 4.83 0.14
CA ALA A 188 15.97 4.02 1.10
C ALA A 188 15.12 3.68 2.35
N LEU A 189 14.42 4.67 2.91
CA LEU A 189 13.51 4.49 4.04
C LEU A 189 12.36 3.55 3.67
N ALA A 190 11.74 3.73 2.50
CA ALA A 190 10.69 2.86 2.00
C ALA A 190 11.12 1.38 1.98
N ARG A 191 12.34 1.09 1.49
CA ARG A 191 12.90 -0.27 1.45
C ARG A 191 13.24 -0.85 2.82
N LEU A 192 13.59 0.00 3.80
CA LEU A 192 13.76 -0.46 5.19
C LEU A 192 12.44 -1.00 5.78
N GLY A 193 11.29 -0.59 5.25
CA GLY A 193 9.98 -1.14 5.63
C GLY A 193 9.89 -2.64 5.37
N VAL A 194 10.37 -3.09 4.21
CA VAL A 194 10.39 -4.51 3.83
C VAL A 194 11.25 -5.33 4.79
N ALA A 195 12.45 -4.84 5.11
CA ALA A 195 13.35 -5.49 6.06
C ALA A 195 12.75 -5.55 7.48
N THR A 196 12.09 -4.48 7.89
CA THR A 196 11.39 -4.40 9.18
C THR A 196 10.26 -5.42 9.24
N CYS A 197 9.52 -5.59 8.16
CA CYS A 197 8.42 -6.54 8.07
C CYS A 197 8.86 -7.99 8.31
N MET A 198 10.05 -8.37 7.84
CA MET A 198 10.63 -9.71 8.08
C MET A 198 10.82 -10.03 9.56
N ILE A 199 11.02 -9.01 10.40
CA ILE A 199 11.19 -9.16 11.86
C ILE A 199 9.84 -9.03 12.58
N PHE A 200 9.06 -8.02 12.22
CA PHE A 200 7.81 -7.70 12.92
C PHE A 200 6.68 -8.67 12.62
N SER A 201 6.57 -9.17 11.38
CA SER A 201 5.51 -10.11 11.00
C SER A 201 5.52 -11.42 11.82
N PRO A 202 6.65 -12.14 11.97
CA PRO A 202 6.69 -13.33 12.81
C PRO A 202 6.59 -13.03 14.31
N PHE A 203 7.06 -11.86 14.76
CA PHE A 203 6.93 -11.42 16.14
C PHE A 203 5.46 -11.21 16.54
N PHE A 204 4.70 -10.48 15.71
CA PHE A 204 3.27 -10.25 15.94
C PHE A 204 2.41 -11.49 15.69
N ALA A 205 2.80 -12.39 14.77
CA ALA A 205 2.14 -13.68 14.60
C ALA A 205 2.26 -14.59 15.84
N LYS A 206 3.34 -14.42 16.63
CA LYS A 206 3.63 -15.21 17.84
C LYS A 206 3.22 -14.51 19.15
N LEU A 207 2.85 -13.22 19.08
CA LEU A 207 2.46 -12.46 20.26
C LEU A 207 1.05 -12.85 20.71
N GLY A 208 0.95 -13.54 21.86
CA GLY A 208 -0.32 -13.89 22.49
C GLY A 208 -0.78 -15.34 22.32
N GLY A 209 0.14 -16.30 22.19
CA GLY A 209 -0.09 -17.72 22.50
C GLY A 209 -0.90 -18.56 21.49
N ASN A 210 -1.74 -17.94 20.64
CA ASN A 210 -2.46 -18.59 19.54
C ASN A 210 -2.02 -17.98 18.20
N ILE A 211 -1.41 -18.81 17.35
CA ILE A 211 -0.92 -18.44 16.02
C ILE A 211 -2.13 -18.05 15.16
N SER A 212 -2.22 -16.79 14.75
CA SER A 212 -3.32 -16.34 13.89
C SER A 212 -2.83 -15.30 12.88
N VAL A 213 -2.87 -15.68 11.60
CA VAL A 213 -2.43 -14.86 10.46
C VAL A 213 -3.20 -13.52 10.40
N SER A 214 -4.46 -13.53 10.85
CA SER A 214 -5.31 -12.33 10.96
C SER A 214 -4.72 -11.23 11.86
N ARG A 215 -3.94 -11.57 12.92
CA ARG A 215 -3.34 -10.56 13.83
C ARG A 215 -2.20 -9.79 13.17
N SER A 216 -1.35 -10.47 12.40
CA SER A 216 -0.29 -9.79 11.64
C SER A 216 -0.89 -8.83 10.63
N VAL A 217 -1.93 -9.24 9.91
CA VAL A 217 -2.61 -8.35 8.95
C VAL A 217 -3.35 -7.20 9.66
N ALA A 218 -3.97 -7.43 10.82
CA ALA A 218 -4.60 -6.38 11.63
C ALA A 218 -3.59 -5.32 12.10
N PHE A 219 -2.39 -5.75 12.54
CA PHE A 219 -1.31 -4.82 12.87
C PHE A 219 -0.93 -3.96 11.66
N GLY A 220 -0.87 -4.58 10.48
CA GLY A 220 -0.68 -3.87 9.23
C GLY A 220 -1.77 -2.83 8.92
N VAL A 221 -3.04 -3.14 9.17
CA VAL A 221 -4.16 -2.18 9.01
C VAL A 221 -4.00 -0.99 9.98
N VAL A 222 -3.56 -1.25 11.21
CA VAL A 222 -3.27 -0.17 12.19
C VAL A 222 -2.12 0.71 11.71
N LEU A 223 -1.05 0.14 11.16
CA LEU A 223 0.03 0.92 10.56
C LEU A 223 -0.46 1.78 9.38
N LEU A 224 -1.39 1.27 8.56
CA LEU A 224 -1.98 2.05 7.47
C LEU A 224 -2.90 3.17 7.96
N MET A 225 -3.61 2.99 9.08
CA MET A 225 -4.32 4.09 9.74
C MET A 225 -3.36 5.19 10.18
N ILE A 226 -2.20 4.82 10.73
CA ILE A 226 -1.15 5.78 11.09
C ILE A 226 -0.60 6.47 9.83
N ALA A 227 -0.35 5.72 8.76
CA ALA A 227 0.09 6.29 7.47
C ALA A 227 -0.93 7.29 6.90
N LEU A 228 -2.23 6.98 6.97
CA LEU A 228 -3.30 7.89 6.58
C LEU A 228 -3.26 9.18 7.40
N ILE A 229 -3.07 9.08 8.72
CA ILE A 229 -2.91 10.26 9.59
C ILE A 229 -1.68 11.08 9.17
N MET A 230 -0.56 10.43 8.85
CA MET A 230 0.64 11.11 8.34
C MET A 230 0.36 11.84 7.02
N PHE A 231 -0.39 11.25 6.09
CA PHE A 231 -0.82 11.94 4.86
C PHE A 231 -1.74 13.14 5.13
N ILE A 232 -2.63 13.04 6.12
CA ILE A 232 -3.48 14.17 6.54
C ILE A 232 -2.63 15.28 7.16
N VAL A 233 -1.65 14.95 8.01
CA VAL A 233 -0.72 15.94 8.57
C VAL A 233 0.11 16.61 7.47
N TYR A 234 0.61 15.83 6.52
CA TYR A 234 1.30 16.36 5.34
C TYR A 234 0.40 17.30 4.54
N PHE A 235 -0.88 16.94 4.33
CA PHE A 235 -1.86 17.81 3.67
C PHE A 235 -1.98 19.17 4.36
N PHE A 236 -2.10 19.20 5.70
CA PHE A 236 -2.19 20.47 6.43
C PHE A 236 -0.90 21.29 6.33
N MET A 237 0.25 20.62 6.33
CA MET A 237 1.53 21.28 6.20
C MET A 237 1.76 21.84 4.78
N ASP A 238 1.37 21.09 3.75
CA ASP A 238 1.38 21.56 2.36
C ASP A 238 0.36 22.68 2.13
N ARG A 239 -0.77 22.71 2.86
CA ARG A 239 -1.72 23.84 2.84
C ARG A 239 -1.10 25.11 3.39
N LYS A 240 -0.36 25.02 4.49
CA LYS A 240 0.38 26.16 5.05
C LYS A 240 1.56 26.61 4.19
N LEU A 241 2.06 25.74 3.30
CA LEU A 241 3.14 26.10 2.37
C LEU A 241 2.65 27.06 1.27
N ASP A 242 1.45 26.86 0.75
CA ASP A 242 0.88 27.68 -0.33
C ASP A 242 0.05 28.89 0.18
N SER A 243 -0.11 29.04 1.51
CA SER A 243 -0.77 30.19 2.15
C SER A 243 0.26 31.20 2.62
#